data_AF-A0A969EDZ1-F1
#
_entry.id   AF-A0A969EDZ1-F1
#
_cell.length_a   1.000
_cell.length_b   1.000
_cell.length_c   1.000
_cell.angle_alpha   90.00
_cell.angle_beta   90.00
_cell.angle_gamma   90.00
#
_symmetry.space_group_name_H-M   'P 1'
#
loop_
_entity.id
_entity.type
_entity.pdbx_description
1 polymer ?
#
loop_
_entity_poly.entity_id
_entity_poly.type
_entity_poly.pdbx_seq_one_letter_code
_entity_poly.pdbx_strand_id
1 'polypeptide(L)'
;MVNNTGVIEARSVSTRNGVIRLEGGESGVVATSGTLDASGRGARETGGYVEITGEKVALLPGSRVDAAGTSGGGTILIGGDLQGGNPAVRNADRTFIAQGAAVSADAVANGDGGKIIVWGTTSAQVHGTLTANAGSEGGDGGFVETSGKHLDVDGARIEAAAPSGRGGTWLLDPYNLTISGAATSNTDNN
;
A
#
# COMPACT_ATOMS: atom_id res chain seq x y z
N MET A 1 1.17 20.42 -8.76
CA MET A 1 2.21 19.59 -8.11
C MET A 1 1.89 19.53 -6.63
N VAL A 2 1.91 18.35 -6.03
CA VAL A 2 1.76 18.14 -4.59
C VAL A 2 3.06 17.51 -4.09
N ASN A 3 3.71 18.15 -3.12
CA ASN A 3 4.93 17.63 -2.50
C ASN A 3 4.73 17.54 -0.99
N ASN A 4 4.95 16.37 -0.40
CA ASN A 4 4.98 16.19 1.05
C ASN A 4 6.39 15.76 1.50
N THR A 5 7.04 16.61 2.29
CA THR A 5 8.32 16.29 2.95
C THR A 5 8.19 16.20 4.47
N GLY A 6 7.01 16.53 5.01
CA GLY A 6 6.71 16.56 6.44
C GLY A 6 5.81 15.41 6.88
N VAL A 7 4.90 15.68 7.81
CA VAL A 7 3.94 14.69 8.32
C VAL A 7 2.51 15.17 8.04
N ILE A 8 1.68 14.30 7.49
CA ILE A 8 0.22 14.46 7.37
C ILE A 8 -0.41 13.35 8.19
N GLU A 9 -1.16 13.70 9.25
CA GLU A 9 -1.82 12.74 10.13
C GLU A 9 -3.35 12.88 10.04
N ALA A 10 -4.02 11.76 9.85
CA ALA A 10 -5.46 11.60 9.99
C ALA A 10 -5.71 10.21 10.62
N ARG A 11 -5.33 10.04 11.89
CA ARG A 11 -5.48 8.78 12.61
C ARG A 11 -6.94 8.43 12.88
N SER A 12 -7.24 7.14 12.96
CA SER A 12 -8.55 6.66 13.41
C SER A 12 -8.82 7.10 14.86
N VAL A 13 -10.09 7.36 15.16
CA VAL A 13 -10.55 7.67 16.53
C VAL A 13 -11.80 6.85 16.81
N SER A 14 -11.70 5.90 17.74
CA SER A 14 -12.79 4.97 18.05
C SER A 14 -13.22 4.21 16.78
N THR A 15 -14.48 4.28 16.37
CA THR A 15 -14.99 3.58 15.18
C THR A 15 -14.88 4.40 13.88
N ARG A 16 -14.28 5.59 13.92
CA ARG A 16 -14.14 6.45 12.75
C ARG A 16 -12.72 6.42 12.20
N ASN A 17 -12.57 5.77 11.05
CA ASN A 17 -11.32 5.73 10.31
C ASN A 17 -10.97 7.09 9.73
N GLY A 18 -9.69 7.45 9.79
CA GLY A 18 -9.21 8.67 9.17
C GLY A 18 -8.91 8.49 7.68
N VAL A 19 -8.80 9.62 6.98
CA VAL A 19 -8.74 9.68 5.51
C VAL A 19 -7.70 10.71 5.09
N ILE A 20 -6.74 10.29 4.25
CA ILE A 20 -5.77 11.16 3.59
C ILE A 20 -5.95 11.01 2.08
N ARG A 21 -6.13 12.14 1.38
CA ARG A 21 -6.11 12.18 -0.10
C ARG A 21 -5.08 13.20 -0.57
N LEU A 22 -4.10 12.74 -1.35
CA LEU A 22 -3.16 13.59 -2.06
C LEU A 22 -3.45 13.50 -3.55
N GLU A 23 -4.06 14.54 -4.10
CA GLU A 23 -4.55 14.56 -5.48
C GLU A 23 -3.80 15.61 -6.31
N GLY A 24 -3.06 15.15 -7.31
CA GLY A 24 -2.33 16.00 -8.26
C GLY A 24 -3.17 16.52 -9.41
N GLY A 25 -4.40 16.00 -9.60
CA GLY A 25 -5.22 16.29 -10.78
C GLY A 25 -4.70 15.60 -12.06
N GLU A 26 -5.24 16.01 -13.22
CA GLU A 26 -5.07 15.32 -14.51
C GLU A 26 -3.66 15.36 -15.10
N SER A 27 -2.90 16.42 -14.83
CA SER A 27 -1.53 16.59 -15.34
C SER A 27 -0.51 16.86 -14.23
N GLY A 28 -0.88 16.57 -12.97
CA GLY A 28 -0.05 16.90 -11.82
C GLY A 28 0.78 15.73 -11.33
N VAL A 29 1.98 16.06 -10.85
CA VAL A 29 2.82 15.13 -10.11
C VAL A 29 2.49 15.21 -8.62
N VAL A 30 2.35 14.06 -7.98
CA VAL A 30 2.36 13.91 -6.52
C VAL A 30 3.65 13.20 -6.12
N ALA A 31 4.48 13.85 -5.32
CA ALA A 31 5.68 13.26 -4.76
C ALA A 31 5.66 13.36 -3.22
N THR A 32 5.98 12.28 -2.54
CA THR A 32 6.18 12.29 -1.09
C THR A 32 7.56 11.76 -0.76
N SER A 33 8.20 12.34 0.24
CA SER A 33 9.34 11.79 0.97
C SER A 33 9.09 11.79 2.49
N GLY A 34 7.95 12.35 2.93
CA GLY A 34 7.52 12.43 4.31
C GLY A 34 6.59 11.28 4.74
N THR A 35 5.88 11.50 5.84
CA THR A 35 4.95 10.53 6.44
C THR A 35 3.49 10.90 6.18
N LEU A 36 2.69 9.90 5.78
CA LEU A 36 1.23 9.94 5.73
C LEU A 36 0.72 8.90 6.73
N ASP A 37 0.10 9.34 7.82
CA ASP A 37 -0.34 8.47 8.92
C ASP A 37 -1.86 8.51 9.06
N ALA A 38 -2.51 7.46 8.58
CA ALA A 38 -3.92 7.16 8.79
C ALA A 38 -4.12 5.96 9.72
N SER A 39 -3.16 5.65 10.60
CA SER A 39 -3.21 4.45 11.43
C SER A 39 -4.29 4.50 12.53
N GLY A 40 -4.76 3.32 12.95
CA GLY A 40 -5.67 3.13 14.08
C GLY A 40 -5.00 2.36 15.22
N ARG A 41 -4.54 3.08 16.24
CA ARG A 41 -3.66 2.52 17.29
C ARG A 41 -4.41 2.20 18.59
N GLY A 42 -5.68 2.58 18.70
CA GLY A 42 -6.55 2.24 19.82
C GLY A 42 -7.08 0.80 19.75
N ALA A 43 -7.54 0.29 20.88
CA ALA A 43 -8.20 -1.00 20.95
C ALA A 43 -9.45 -1.02 20.04
N ARG A 44 -9.57 -2.05 19.19
CA ARG A 44 -10.63 -2.20 18.19
C ARG A 44 -10.58 -1.22 17.01
N GLU A 45 -9.54 -0.39 16.91
CA GLU A 45 -9.40 0.52 15.76
C GLU A 45 -8.80 -0.21 14.56
N THR A 46 -9.33 0.08 13.38
CA THR A 46 -8.76 -0.33 12.10
C THR A 46 -7.94 0.80 11.49
N GLY A 47 -7.06 0.45 10.57
CA GLY A 47 -6.36 1.43 9.75
C GLY A 47 -7.32 2.24 8.87
N GLY A 48 -6.91 3.47 8.57
CA GLY A 48 -7.65 4.41 7.75
C GLY A 48 -7.51 4.19 6.25
N TYR A 49 -7.83 5.24 5.50
CA TYR A 49 -7.77 5.26 4.05
C TYR A 49 -6.73 6.29 3.58
N VAL A 50 -5.79 5.87 2.74
CA VAL A 50 -4.84 6.75 2.07
C VAL A 50 -4.98 6.61 0.55
N GLU A 51 -5.15 7.71 -0.15
CA GLU A 51 -5.19 7.76 -1.61
C GLU A 51 -4.21 8.80 -2.13
N ILE A 52 -3.34 8.37 -3.05
CA ILE A 52 -2.30 9.19 -3.66
C ILE A 52 -2.46 9.08 -5.17
N THR A 53 -3.01 10.11 -5.82
CA THR A 53 -3.33 10.08 -7.25
C THR A 53 -2.84 11.34 -7.97
N GLY A 54 -2.57 11.23 -9.27
CA GLY A 54 -2.09 12.30 -10.14
C GLY A 54 -1.80 11.73 -11.52
N GLU A 55 -1.25 12.53 -12.45
CA GLU A 55 -0.70 11.99 -13.69
C GLU A 55 0.50 11.09 -13.39
N LYS A 56 1.34 11.50 -12.43
CA LYS A 56 2.51 10.76 -11.96
C LYS A 56 2.56 10.76 -10.45
N VAL A 57 2.88 9.61 -9.87
CA VAL A 57 3.00 9.43 -8.42
C VAL A 57 4.39 8.91 -8.08
N ALA A 58 5.04 9.51 -7.08
CA ALA A 58 6.35 9.10 -6.60
C ALA A 58 6.40 9.03 -5.06
N LEU A 59 6.71 7.86 -4.52
CA LEU A 59 7.13 7.69 -3.13
C LEU A 59 8.66 7.60 -3.12
N LEU A 60 9.31 8.68 -2.71
CA LEU A 60 10.76 8.82 -2.68
C LEU A 60 11.36 8.10 -1.46
N PRO A 61 12.69 7.87 -1.41
CA PRO A 61 13.33 7.27 -0.25
C PRO A 61 12.97 8.02 1.04
N GLY A 62 12.67 7.28 2.11
CA GLY A 62 12.22 7.85 3.38
C GLY A 62 10.70 8.03 3.50
N SER A 63 9.93 7.91 2.40
CA SER A 63 8.47 7.95 2.46
C SER A 63 7.91 6.89 3.40
N ARG A 64 6.93 7.28 4.22
CA ARG A 64 6.16 6.37 5.07
C ARG A 64 4.68 6.59 4.81
N VAL A 65 3.97 5.54 4.41
CA VAL A 65 2.51 5.55 4.30
C VAL A 65 1.98 4.48 5.25
N ASP A 66 1.29 4.91 6.29
CA ASP A 66 0.85 4.05 7.38
C ASP A 66 -0.67 4.09 7.51
N ALA A 67 -1.31 2.99 7.17
CA ALA A 67 -2.70 2.69 7.44
C ALA A 67 -2.79 1.38 8.24
N ALA A 68 -1.85 1.12 9.15
CA ALA A 68 -1.93 -0.02 10.04
C ALA A 68 -3.05 0.16 11.09
N GLY A 69 -3.62 -0.93 11.57
CA GLY A 69 -4.66 -0.89 12.60
C GLY A 69 -4.54 -2.00 13.64
N THR A 70 -4.97 -1.73 14.86
CA THR A 70 -4.91 -2.72 15.94
C THR A 70 -5.80 -3.93 15.67
N SER A 71 -6.97 -3.71 15.08
CA SER A 71 -7.96 -4.75 14.80
C SER A 71 -8.25 -4.98 13.31
N GLY A 72 -7.35 -4.53 12.45
CA GLY A 72 -7.46 -4.70 11.01
C GLY A 72 -6.70 -3.61 10.26
N GLY A 73 -6.02 -3.99 9.18
CA GLY A 73 -5.35 -3.05 8.30
C GLY A 73 -6.32 -2.12 7.56
N GLY A 74 -5.79 -0.99 7.11
CA GLY A 74 -6.53 0.01 6.32
C GLY A 74 -6.46 -0.25 4.81
N THR A 75 -6.74 0.80 4.04
CA THR A 75 -6.63 0.78 2.57
C THR A 75 -5.69 1.87 2.10
N ILE A 76 -4.74 1.51 1.23
CA ILE A 76 -3.80 2.42 0.61
C ILE A 76 -3.88 2.26 -0.91
N LEU A 77 -4.20 3.33 -1.62
CA LEU A 77 -4.29 3.41 -3.07
C LEU A 77 -3.22 4.37 -3.60
N ILE A 78 -2.33 3.86 -4.46
CA ILE A 78 -1.20 4.62 -5.01
C ILE A 78 -1.29 4.55 -6.53
N GLY A 79 -1.66 5.66 -7.15
CA GLY A 79 -1.80 5.78 -8.59
C GLY A 79 -3.02 5.06 -9.19
N GLY A 80 -3.92 4.51 -8.39
CA GLY A 80 -5.15 3.86 -8.86
C GLY A 80 -5.76 2.92 -7.81
N ASP A 81 -6.87 2.28 -8.16
CA ASP A 81 -7.51 1.20 -7.37
C ASP A 81 -7.39 -0.13 -8.12
N LEU A 82 -7.98 -1.19 -7.55
CA LEU A 82 -7.94 -2.57 -8.04
C LEU A 82 -8.11 -2.64 -9.57
N GLN A 83 -7.07 -3.15 -10.25
CA GLN A 83 -7.01 -3.31 -11.70
C GLN A 83 -7.32 -2.03 -12.53
N GLY A 84 -7.18 -0.86 -11.91
CA GLY A 84 -7.56 0.42 -12.51
C GLY A 84 -9.05 0.55 -12.85
N GLY A 85 -9.90 -0.33 -12.30
CA GLY A 85 -11.30 -0.47 -12.70
C GLY A 85 -12.28 0.47 -11.99
N ASN A 86 -11.82 1.20 -10.98
CA ASN A 86 -12.66 2.12 -10.21
C ASN A 86 -12.66 3.53 -10.82
N PRO A 87 -13.74 3.99 -11.48
CA PRO A 87 -13.78 5.31 -12.11
C PRO A 87 -13.76 6.47 -11.10
N ALA A 88 -14.00 6.21 -9.81
CA ALA A 88 -13.92 7.23 -8.77
C ALA A 88 -12.46 7.50 -8.31
N VAL A 89 -11.52 6.60 -8.62
CA VAL A 89 -10.10 6.74 -8.29
C VAL A 89 -9.33 6.95 -9.57
N ARG A 90 -8.64 8.08 -9.69
CA ARG A 90 -7.88 8.38 -10.90
C ARG A 90 -6.66 7.46 -11.02
N ASN A 91 -6.53 6.85 -12.19
CA ASN A 91 -5.33 6.10 -12.55
C ASN A 91 -4.20 7.06 -12.98
N ALA A 92 -3.01 6.89 -12.40
CA ALA A 92 -1.80 7.54 -12.84
C ALA A 92 -1.31 6.93 -14.16
N ASP A 93 -0.59 7.71 -14.96
CA ASP A 93 0.18 7.19 -16.09
C ASP A 93 1.39 6.39 -15.57
N ARG A 94 2.09 6.93 -14.56
CA ARG A 94 3.27 6.30 -13.98
C ARG A 94 3.29 6.40 -12.47
N THR A 95 3.67 5.30 -11.84
CA THR A 95 3.89 5.22 -10.41
C THR A 95 5.29 4.69 -10.13
N PHE A 96 6.01 5.35 -9.22
CA PHE A 96 7.33 4.97 -8.76
C PHE A 96 7.36 4.90 -7.23
N ILE A 97 7.76 3.76 -6.68
CA ILE A 97 8.02 3.58 -5.26
C ILE A 97 9.50 3.23 -5.11
N ALA A 98 10.27 4.15 -4.56
CA ALA A 98 11.71 4.00 -4.42
C ALA A 98 12.08 2.98 -3.34
N GLN A 99 13.29 2.43 -3.46
CA GLN A 99 13.93 1.71 -2.37
C GLN A 99 13.99 2.60 -1.11
N GLY A 100 13.68 2.02 0.04
CA GLY A 100 13.63 2.73 1.32
C GLY A 100 12.32 3.51 1.58
N ALA A 101 11.37 3.51 0.65
CA ALA A 101 9.97 3.84 0.95
C ALA A 101 9.28 2.63 1.61
N ALA A 102 8.37 2.90 2.56
CA ALA A 102 7.59 1.87 3.24
C ALA A 102 6.11 2.21 3.27
N VAL A 103 5.28 1.21 2.99
CA VAL A 103 3.82 1.29 2.91
C VAL A 103 3.26 0.16 3.76
N SER A 104 2.52 0.47 4.83
CA SER A 104 1.95 -0.53 5.75
C SER A 104 0.45 -0.38 5.86
N ALA A 105 -0.25 -1.48 5.62
CA ALA A 105 -1.65 -1.69 5.95
C ALA A 105 -1.76 -2.91 6.87
N ASP A 106 -0.82 -3.08 7.81
CA ASP A 106 -0.79 -4.23 8.71
C ASP A 106 -1.91 -4.19 9.76
N ALA A 107 -2.38 -5.36 10.17
CA ALA A 107 -3.05 -5.51 11.45
C ALA A 107 -2.01 -5.78 12.56
N VAL A 108 -2.25 -5.25 13.77
CA VAL A 108 -1.30 -5.40 14.89
C VAL A 108 -1.68 -6.55 15.82
N ALA A 109 -2.91 -6.58 16.35
CA ALA A 109 -3.34 -7.56 17.35
C ALA A 109 -4.19 -8.68 16.74
N ASN A 110 -5.51 -8.55 16.73
CA ASN A 110 -6.41 -9.51 16.10
C ASN A 110 -7.18 -8.82 14.98
N GLY A 111 -6.86 -9.16 13.74
CA GLY A 111 -7.49 -8.60 12.56
C GLY A 111 -6.76 -8.96 11.28
N ASP A 112 -7.48 -8.84 10.17
CA ASP A 112 -6.93 -9.12 8.85
C ASP A 112 -5.99 -8.02 8.40
N GLY A 113 -4.98 -8.39 7.63
CA GLY A 113 -4.16 -7.43 6.89
C GLY A 113 -5.01 -6.62 5.91
N GLY A 114 -4.58 -5.39 5.65
CA GLY A 114 -5.33 -4.44 4.84
C GLY A 114 -5.13 -4.60 3.33
N LYS A 115 -5.47 -3.55 2.59
CA LYS A 115 -5.37 -3.50 1.13
C LYS A 115 -4.34 -2.46 0.70
N ILE A 116 -3.39 -2.85 -0.15
CA ILE A 116 -2.45 -1.93 -0.81
C ILE A 116 -2.58 -2.13 -2.32
N ILE A 117 -2.87 -1.06 -3.06
CA ILE A 117 -2.88 -1.06 -4.53
C ILE A 117 -1.85 -0.08 -5.04
N VAL A 118 -1.01 -0.54 -5.97
CA VAL A 118 -0.09 0.28 -6.74
C VAL A 118 -0.41 0.11 -8.22
N TRP A 119 -0.78 1.20 -8.87
CA TRP A 119 -1.21 1.18 -10.27
C TRP A 119 -0.48 2.22 -11.10
N GLY A 120 -0.13 1.87 -12.34
CA GLY A 120 0.35 2.80 -13.35
C GLY A 120 -0.07 2.34 -14.76
N THR A 121 -0.78 3.20 -15.49
CA THR A 121 -1.35 2.87 -16.81
C THR A 121 -0.25 2.47 -17.82
N THR A 122 0.83 3.25 -17.89
CA THR A 122 1.99 2.94 -18.73
C THR A 122 3.06 2.17 -17.96
N SER A 123 3.32 2.54 -16.71
CA SER A 123 4.35 1.85 -15.91
C SER A 123 4.13 1.94 -14.41
N ALA A 124 4.41 0.85 -13.70
CA ALA A 124 4.58 0.82 -12.26
C ALA A 124 5.98 0.26 -11.92
N GLN A 125 6.76 1.02 -11.17
CA GLN A 125 8.08 0.63 -10.69
C GLN A 125 8.05 0.62 -9.17
N VAL A 126 8.22 -0.54 -8.55
CA VAL A 126 8.06 -0.75 -7.11
C VAL A 126 9.30 -1.40 -6.54
N HIS A 127 10.08 -0.65 -5.77
CA HIS A 127 11.33 -1.12 -5.16
C HIS A 127 11.31 -0.97 -3.62
N GLY A 128 10.17 -0.54 -3.07
CA GLY A 128 9.96 -0.30 -1.64
C GLY A 128 9.51 -1.54 -0.88
N THR A 129 9.15 -1.33 0.39
CA THR A 129 8.52 -2.36 1.24
C THR A 129 7.03 -2.10 1.36
N LEU A 130 6.20 -3.08 1.03
CA LEU A 130 4.73 -3.03 1.17
C LEU A 130 4.29 -4.19 2.08
N THR A 131 3.59 -3.88 3.17
CA THR A 131 3.18 -4.89 4.17
C THR A 131 1.68 -4.80 4.45
N ALA A 132 1.00 -5.93 4.37
CA ALA A 132 -0.40 -6.12 4.71
C ALA A 132 -0.54 -7.42 5.52
N ASN A 133 0.22 -7.55 6.59
CA ASN A 133 0.23 -8.72 7.47
C ASN A 133 -1.03 -8.75 8.36
N ALA A 134 -1.47 -9.95 8.72
CA ALA A 134 -2.45 -10.17 9.76
C ALA A 134 -1.87 -9.87 11.14
N GLY A 135 -2.77 -9.65 12.11
CA GLY A 135 -2.39 -9.41 13.48
C GLY A 135 -1.74 -10.63 14.16
N SER A 136 -0.91 -10.38 15.17
CA SER A 136 -0.17 -11.43 15.88
C SER A 136 -1.06 -12.42 16.64
N GLU A 137 -2.28 -12.00 17.01
CA GLU A 137 -3.25 -12.78 17.78
C GLU A 137 -4.29 -13.49 16.89
N GLY A 138 -4.35 -13.14 15.60
CA GLY A 138 -5.32 -13.72 14.66
C GLY A 138 -5.62 -12.82 13.45
N GLY A 139 -6.29 -13.42 12.46
CA GLY A 139 -6.64 -12.80 11.18
C GLY A 139 -5.94 -13.47 9.99
N ASP A 140 -6.44 -13.18 8.80
CA ASP A 140 -5.86 -13.57 7.52
C ASP A 140 -4.97 -12.43 6.97
N GLY A 141 -3.99 -12.78 6.15
CA GLY A 141 -3.12 -11.82 5.49
C GLY A 141 -3.90 -10.99 4.47
N GLY A 142 -3.46 -9.78 4.25
CA GLY A 142 -4.13 -8.81 3.40
C GLY A 142 -3.88 -9.01 1.90
N PHE A 143 -4.19 -7.96 1.15
CA PHE A 143 -4.09 -7.96 -0.30
C PHE A 143 -3.15 -6.85 -0.77
N VAL A 144 -2.18 -7.21 -1.60
CA VAL A 144 -1.30 -6.28 -2.28
C VAL A 144 -1.46 -6.46 -3.79
N GLU A 145 -1.62 -5.37 -4.54
CA GLU A 145 -1.52 -5.36 -5.99
C GLU A 145 -0.42 -4.40 -6.44
N THR A 146 0.40 -4.86 -7.38
CA THR A 146 1.33 -4.02 -8.14
C THR A 146 1.10 -4.26 -9.62
N SER A 147 0.59 -3.25 -10.32
CA SER A 147 0.08 -3.42 -11.69
C SER A 147 0.48 -2.27 -12.60
N GLY A 148 0.86 -2.62 -13.82
CA GLY A 148 1.07 -1.67 -14.90
C GLY A 148 1.53 -2.35 -16.18
N LYS A 149 1.32 -1.69 -17.33
CA LYS A 149 1.72 -2.26 -18.63
C LYS A 149 3.20 -2.63 -18.69
N HIS A 150 4.04 -1.79 -18.09
CA HIS A 150 5.43 -2.10 -17.77
C HIS A 150 5.58 -2.14 -16.25
N LEU A 151 5.64 -3.35 -15.70
CA LEU A 151 5.81 -3.58 -14.28
C LEU A 151 7.27 -3.97 -13.98
N ASP A 152 7.88 -3.26 -13.04
CA ASP A 152 9.20 -3.59 -12.47
C ASP A 152 9.05 -3.65 -10.95
N VAL A 153 9.43 -4.79 -10.37
CA VAL A 153 9.36 -5.06 -8.93
C VAL A 153 10.69 -5.54 -8.37
N ASP A 154 11.80 -5.32 -9.09
CA ASP A 154 13.12 -5.73 -8.60
C ASP A 154 13.46 -5.04 -7.28
N GLY A 155 13.96 -5.81 -6.32
CA GLY A 155 14.24 -5.34 -4.96
C GLY A 155 13.02 -5.00 -4.11
N ALA A 156 11.78 -5.20 -4.59
CA ALA A 156 10.59 -5.04 -3.76
C ALA A 156 10.54 -6.05 -2.62
N ARG A 157 10.06 -5.61 -1.45
CA ARG A 157 9.69 -6.51 -0.35
C ARG A 157 8.18 -6.43 -0.11
N ILE A 158 7.46 -7.50 -0.44
CA ILE A 158 6.01 -7.58 -0.30
C ILE A 158 5.67 -8.65 0.74
N GLU A 159 4.90 -8.29 1.76
CA GLU A 159 4.48 -9.21 2.81
C GLU A 159 2.98 -9.13 3.07
N ALA A 160 2.34 -10.29 3.14
CA ALA A 160 0.96 -10.43 3.58
C ALA A 160 0.83 -11.68 4.45
N ALA A 161 1.73 -11.83 5.42
CA ALA A 161 1.80 -13.01 6.26
C ALA A 161 0.64 -13.07 7.26
N ALA A 162 0.30 -14.28 7.70
CA ALA A 162 -0.68 -14.51 8.75
C ALA A 162 -0.14 -15.58 9.72
N PRO A 163 0.30 -15.21 10.93
CA PRO A 163 0.87 -16.17 11.89
C PRO A 163 -0.10 -17.28 12.30
N SER A 164 -1.39 -16.96 12.36
CA SER A 164 -2.45 -17.84 12.89
C SER A 164 -3.63 -17.98 11.91
N GLY A 165 -3.46 -17.57 10.66
CA GLY A 165 -4.50 -17.55 9.63
C GLY A 165 -3.99 -17.93 8.25
N ARG A 166 -4.76 -17.60 7.21
CA ARG A 166 -4.34 -17.81 5.82
C ARG A 166 -3.44 -16.67 5.38
N GLY A 167 -2.35 -17.00 4.68
CA GLY A 167 -1.54 -16.00 4.00
C GLY A 167 -2.37 -15.20 3.01
N GLY A 168 -2.01 -13.93 2.85
CA GLY A 168 -2.62 -13.00 1.94
C GLY A 168 -2.20 -13.23 0.48
N THR A 169 -2.56 -12.28 -0.38
CA THR A 169 -2.30 -12.38 -1.82
C THR A 169 -1.47 -11.20 -2.30
N TRP A 170 -0.54 -11.48 -3.21
CA TRP A 170 0.14 -10.45 -3.99
C TRP A 170 -0.18 -10.64 -5.47
N LEU A 171 -1.01 -9.75 -6.01
CA LEU A 171 -1.36 -9.70 -7.42
C LEU A 171 -0.32 -8.87 -8.19
N LEU A 172 0.23 -9.42 -9.29
CA LEU A 172 1.22 -8.75 -10.15
C LEU A 172 0.71 -8.62 -11.58
N ASP A 173 -0.34 -7.85 -11.88
CA ASP A 173 -0.89 -7.81 -13.24
C ASP A 173 0.18 -7.37 -14.27
N PRO A 174 0.56 -8.24 -15.24
CA PRO A 174 -0.26 -9.27 -15.91
C PRO A 174 -0.23 -10.73 -15.38
N TYR A 175 0.48 -11.01 -14.30
CA TYR A 175 0.65 -12.32 -13.67
C TYR A 175 0.03 -12.38 -12.25
N ASN A 176 -0.26 -13.59 -11.76
CA ASN A 176 -0.78 -13.79 -10.40
C ASN A 176 0.22 -14.61 -9.58
N LEU A 177 0.52 -14.20 -8.34
CA LEU A 177 1.27 -14.98 -7.36
C LEU A 177 0.45 -15.15 -6.07
N THR A 178 0.39 -16.37 -5.53
CA THR A 178 -0.21 -16.60 -4.22
C THR A 178 0.90 -16.70 -3.18
N ILE A 179 0.86 -15.87 -2.13
CA ILE A 179 1.80 -15.95 -1.01
C ILE A 179 1.27 -16.99 -0.01
N SER A 180 1.71 -18.24 -0.15
CA SER A 180 1.48 -19.26 0.88
C SER A 180 2.63 -19.22 1.89
N GLY A 181 2.30 -19.19 3.18
CA GLY A 181 3.24 -18.89 4.27
C GLY A 181 4.47 -19.81 4.32
N ALA A 182 5.56 -19.35 3.71
CA ALA A 182 6.96 -19.54 4.08
C ALA A 182 7.72 -18.41 3.38
N ALA A 183 8.68 -17.77 4.07
CA ALA A 183 9.44 -16.64 3.52
C ALA A 183 10.03 -16.98 2.14
N THR A 184 9.46 -16.45 1.06
CA THR A 184 10.02 -16.55 -0.28
C THR A 184 10.96 -15.36 -0.47
N SER A 185 12.26 -15.60 -0.34
CA SER A 185 13.25 -14.71 -0.94
C SER A 185 13.16 -14.91 -2.44
N ASN A 186 12.71 -13.89 -3.18
CA ASN A 186 12.78 -13.93 -4.63
C ASN A 186 14.23 -13.72 -5.05
N THR A 187 14.92 -14.78 -5.42
CA THR A 187 16.18 -14.70 -6.17
C THR A 187 15.87 -14.93 -7.63
N ASP A 188 15.56 -13.86 -8.36
CA ASP A 188 15.55 -13.92 -9.80
C ASP A 188 17.00 -13.89 -10.29
N ASN A 189 17.45 -15.06 -10.71
CA ASN A 189 18.70 -15.26 -11.40
C ASN A 189 18.40 -15.28 -12.91
N ASN A 190 19.14 -14.42 -13.62
CA ASN A 190 19.41 -14.38 -15.06
C ASN A 190 18.50 -13.52 -15.96
#